data_AF-A0A8X6U6Q8-F1
#
_entry.id   AF-A0A8X6U6Q8-F1
#
_cell.length_a   1.000
_cell.length_b   1.000
_cell.length_c   1.000
_cell.angle_alpha   90.00
_cell.angle_beta   90.00
_cell.angle_gamma   90.00
#
_symmetry.space_group_name_H-M   'P 1'
#
loop_
_entity.id
_entity.type
_entity.pdbx_description
1 polymer ?
#
loop_
_entity_poly.entity_id
_entity_poly.type
_entity_poly.pdbx_seq_one_letter_code
_entity_poly.pdbx_strand_id
1 'polypeptide(L)'
;MSNFASKFDSLKYSKLMLFACGITLFNSIRKTKLISLGLGFSFHMICLATIIIVSCCFYKYRSSFSAFTVITNAITLITWWAMFSKRNQIVRILHCLKKLGRVYKSKPILYFVRFSIFTVFSIIVIPSITSAIFIHLSSNNEGKCNECWFHIPSPVLKMAYNFLLQVSRQFVNWGFIYTVALFYSCTCLELNRIVCKLNKDIKQQEFYILREKKERYRNLVLTIMDFEDAMSFIILLVFCNCFNEFFRGLTQILFNPELNKSFRLLVLASFYFLGSGITFVTVVFTADNLQHNLAFLRRSMLETSELPNSSLPELLRCDLELLEDKDNIHLTAWGMFDVKKGLIITALASLISYGVILGQLKV
;
A
#
# COMPACT_ATOMS: atom_id res chain seq x y z
N MET A 1 13.93 -14.47 -28.60
CA MET A 1 13.22 -13.50 -27.73
C MET A 1 12.75 -14.05 -26.37
N SER A 2 13.20 -15.23 -25.91
CA SER A 2 12.77 -15.87 -24.65
C SER A 2 13.64 -15.56 -23.42
N ASN A 3 14.78 -14.86 -23.57
CA ASN A 3 15.72 -14.59 -22.47
C ASN A 3 15.51 -13.25 -21.74
N PHE A 4 14.58 -12.39 -22.19
CA PHE A 4 14.33 -11.10 -21.53
C PHE A 4 13.33 -11.17 -20.36
N ALA A 5 12.48 -12.21 -20.32
CA ALA A 5 11.40 -12.33 -19.34
C ALA A 5 11.81 -12.89 -17.97
N SER A 6 13.04 -13.43 -17.81
CA SER A 6 13.49 -14.03 -16.55
C SER A 6 14.12 -13.03 -15.55
N LYS A 7 14.27 -11.75 -15.92
CA LYS A 7 14.98 -10.74 -15.11
C LYS A 7 14.08 -9.75 -14.36
N PHE A 8 12.76 -9.78 -14.54
CA PHE A 8 11.88 -8.83 -13.88
C PHE A 8 11.39 -9.38 -12.53
N ASP A 9 12.05 -8.94 -11.45
CA ASP A 9 11.53 -9.03 -10.07
C ASP A 9 10.42 -7.97 -9.93
N SER A 10 9.15 -8.40 -9.89
CA SER A 10 7.99 -7.53 -9.76
C SER A 10 8.04 -6.65 -8.50
N LEU A 11 8.77 -7.09 -7.47
CA LEU A 11 8.97 -6.37 -6.22
C LEU A 11 10.19 -5.45 -6.26
N LYS A 12 10.96 -5.39 -7.36
CA LYS A 12 12.18 -4.58 -7.45
C LYS A 12 11.91 -3.10 -7.17
N TYR A 13 10.85 -2.56 -7.75
CA TYR A 13 10.53 -1.13 -7.65
C TYR A 13 10.00 -0.75 -6.26
N SER A 14 9.13 -1.58 -5.68
CA SER A 14 8.64 -1.37 -4.31
C SER A 14 9.76 -1.52 -3.28
N LYS A 15 10.66 -2.50 -3.44
CA LYS A 15 11.88 -2.63 -2.60
C LYS A 15 12.80 -1.42 -2.72
N LEU A 16 12.99 -0.89 -3.94
CA LEU A 16 13.83 0.29 -4.17
C LEU A 16 13.22 1.54 -3.50
N MET A 17 11.90 1.71 -3.58
CA MET A 17 11.22 2.83 -2.93
C MET A 17 11.23 2.72 -1.41
N LEU A 18 11.03 1.52 -0.85
CA LEU A 18 11.20 1.29 0.59
C LEU A 18 12.64 1.59 1.03
N PHE A 19 13.64 1.21 0.23
CA PHE A 19 15.03 1.56 0.49
C PHE A 19 15.28 3.07 0.45
N ALA A 20 14.70 3.78 -0.51
CA ALA A 20 14.76 5.25 -0.59
C ALA A 20 14.14 5.92 0.67
N CYS A 21 13.16 5.27 1.30
CA CYS A 21 12.56 5.70 2.56
C CYS A 21 13.33 5.19 3.81
N GLY A 22 14.51 4.59 3.63
CA GLY A 22 15.33 4.08 4.73
C GLY A 22 14.95 2.70 5.26
N ILE A 23 14.05 1.97 4.59
CA ILE A 23 13.65 0.61 4.94
C ILE A 23 14.39 -0.39 4.04
N THR A 24 15.48 -0.97 4.56
CA THR A 24 16.22 -2.00 3.84
C THR A 24 15.57 -3.37 3.98
N LEU A 25 15.15 -3.92 2.84
CA LEU A 25 14.68 -5.32 2.69
C LEU A 25 15.74 -6.22 2.04
N PHE A 26 17.00 -5.79 2.02
CA PHE A 26 18.11 -6.57 1.49
C PHE A 26 18.90 -7.21 2.63
N ASN A 27 19.23 -8.51 2.48
CA ASN A 27 20.29 -9.15 3.26
C ASN A 27 21.62 -8.51 2.85
N SER A 28 21.95 -7.39 3.49
CA SER A 28 22.98 -6.50 2.95
C SER A 28 24.16 -6.27 3.88
N ILE A 29 25.30 -6.18 3.20
CA ILE A 29 26.63 -5.79 3.66
C ILE A 29 26.55 -4.53 4.52
N ARG A 30 27.44 -4.38 5.51
CA ARG A 30 27.45 -3.24 6.47
C ARG A 30 27.24 -1.85 5.84
N LYS A 31 27.77 -1.63 4.62
CA LYS A 31 27.66 -0.36 3.87
C LYS A 31 26.22 0.05 3.53
N THR A 32 25.39 -0.88 3.11
CA THR A 32 24.03 -0.61 2.62
C THR A 32 23.03 -0.46 3.77
N LYS A 33 23.33 -1.04 4.95
CA LYS A 33 22.67 -0.67 6.22
C LYS A 33 22.94 0.78 6.63
N LEU A 34 24.17 1.27 6.51
CA LEU A 34 24.52 2.66 6.86
C LEU A 34 23.79 3.66 5.95
N ILE A 35 23.75 3.39 4.63
CA ILE A 35 23.00 4.25 3.68
C ILE A 35 21.51 4.28 4.04
N SER A 36 20.92 3.12 4.33
CA SER A 36 19.51 3.03 4.75
C SER A 36 19.22 3.82 6.00
N LEU A 37 20.14 3.80 6.98
CA LEU A 37 19.97 4.54 8.22
C LEU A 37 20.05 6.06 7.97
N GLY A 38 20.97 6.50 7.11
CA GLY A 38 21.03 7.89 6.66
C GLY A 38 19.76 8.34 5.93
N LEU A 39 19.24 7.52 5.01
CA LEU A 39 17.98 7.80 4.31
C LEU A 39 16.78 7.82 5.27
N GLY A 40 16.75 6.90 6.25
CA GLY A 40 15.72 6.86 7.29
C GLY A 40 15.76 8.12 8.16
N PHE A 41 16.94 8.57 8.57
CA PHE A 41 17.11 9.82 9.30
C PHE A 41 16.61 11.02 8.49
N SER A 42 17.00 11.13 7.21
CA SER A 42 16.53 12.18 6.31
C SER A 42 15.00 12.18 6.18
N PHE A 43 14.38 11.00 6.02
CA PHE A 43 12.92 10.86 5.97
C PHE A 43 12.24 11.38 7.24
N HIS A 44 12.77 11.03 8.42
CA HIS A 44 12.21 11.51 9.70
C HIS A 44 12.35 13.02 9.86
N MET A 45 13.50 13.58 9.49
CA MET A 45 13.71 15.03 9.55
C MET A 45 12.71 15.77 8.65
N ILE A 46 12.46 15.27 7.44
CA ILE A 46 11.47 15.82 6.51
C ILE A 46 10.05 15.69 7.08
N CYS A 47 9.68 14.54 7.64
CA CYS A 47 8.37 14.33 8.26
C CYS A 47 8.16 15.25 9.45
N LEU A 48 9.15 15.34 10.35
CA LEU A 48 9.10 16.19 11.54
C LEU A 48 8.97 17.66 11.15
N ALA A 49 9.78 18.14 10.21
CA ALA A 49 9.68 19.50 9.69
C ALA A 49 8.28 19.77 9.10
N THR A 50 7.75 18.81 8.34
CA THR A 50 6.40 18.92 7.76
C THR A 50 5.32 18.98 8.85
N ILE A 51 5.39 18.13 9.87
CA ILE A 51 4.44 18.12 10.99
C ILE A 51 4.49 19.43 11.76
N ILE A 52 5.69 19.92 12.08
CA ILE A 52 5.86 21.19 12.81
C ILE A 52 5.21 22.33 12.01
N ILE A 53 5.53 22.45 10.71
CA ILE A 53 4.99 23.55 9.92
C ILE A 53 3.45 23.46 9.80
N VAL A 54 2.90 22.27 9.53
CA VAL A 54 1.45 22.09 9.42
C VAL A 54 0.76 22.30 10.77
N SER A 55 1.39 21.92 11.89
CA SER A 55 0.86 22.12 13.24
C SER A 55 0.82 23.60 13.62
N CYS A 56 1.86 24.38 13.26
CA CYS A 56 1.83 25.83 13.40
C CYS A 56 0.67 26.45 12.60
N CYS A 57 0.42 25.95 11.39
CA CYS A 57 -0.73 26.38 10.58
C CYS A 57 -2.06 26.00 11.20
N PHE A 58 -2.18 24.81 11.74
CA PHE A 58 -3.37 24.38 12.44
C PHE A 58 -3.64 25.25 13.67
N TYR A 59 -2.62 25.53 14.48
CA TYR A 59 -2.74 26.40 15.64
C TYR A 59 -3.21 27.81 15.26
N LYS A 60 -2.65 28.40 14.20
CA LYS A 60 -2.96 29.77 13.77
C LYS A 60 -4.31 29.91 13.07
N TYR A 61 -4.72 28.95 12.24
CA TYR A 61 -5.89 29.08 11.37
C TYR A 61 -7.05 28.12 11.71
N ARG A 62 -6.85 27.15 12.62
CA ARG A 62 -7.83 26.14 13.03
C ARG A 62 -8.57 25.47 11.87
N SER A 63 -7.88 25.25 10.75
CA SER A 63 -8.48 24.67 9.54
C SER A 63 -8.60 23.14 9.66
N SER A 64 -9.78 22.60 9.36
CA SER A 64 -10.01 21.15 9.25
C SER A 64 -9.07 20.49 8.24
N PHE A 65 -8.70 21.19 7.16
CA PHE A 65 -7.71 20.68 6.20
C PHE A 65 -6.33 20.48 6.83
N SER A 66 -5.90 21.42 7.70
CA SER A 66 -4.65 21.30 8.43
C SER A 66 -4.71 20.17 9.46
N ALA A 67 -5.85 19.98 10.14
CA ALA A 67 -6.06 18.85 11.05
C ALA A 67 -5.89 17.51 10.34
N PHE A 68 -6.59 17.30 9.22
CA PHE A 68 -6.45 16.08 8.42
C PHE A 68 -5.02 15.88 7.93
N THR A 69 -4.30 16.95 7.59
CA THR A 69 -2.89 16.85 7.17
C THR A 69 -1.97 16.43 8.31
N VAL A 70 -2.19 16.91 9.54
CA VAL A 70 -1.45 16.43 10.73
C VAL A 70 -1.72 14.94 10.95
N ILE A 71 -2.99 14.51 10.85
CA ILE A 71 -3.38 13.10 11.00
C ILE A 71 -2.70 12.23 9.93
N THR A 72 -2.74 12.63 8.65
CA THR A 72 -2.03 11.93 7.56
C THR A 72 -0.54 11.75 7.89
N ASN A 73 0.14 12.81 8.32
CA ASN A 73 1.57 12.73 8.65
C ASN A 73 1.86 11.80 9.83
N ALA A 74 1.00 11.82 10.85
CA ALA A 74 1.11 10.91 11.99
C ALA A 74 0.93 9.45 11.54
N ILE A 75 -0.09 9.18 10.72
CA ILE A 75 -0.33 7.84 10.14
C ILE A 75 0.88 7.40 9.30
N THR A 76 1.45 8.27 8.46
CA THR A 76 2.66 7.96 7.69
C THR A 76 3.83 7.56 8.59
N LEU A 77 4.09 8.31 9.66
CA LEU A 77 5.16 8.00 10.61
C LEU A 77 4.92 6.67 11.32
N ILE A 78 3.71 6.43 11.82
CA ILE A 78 3.35 5.17 12.48
C ILE A 78 3.50 4.00 11.50
N THR A 79 3.07 4.19 10.24
CA THR A 79 3.21 3.18 9.17
C THR A 79 4.68 2.89 8.88
N TRP A 80 5.53 3.92 8.89
CA TRP A 80 6.97 3.74 8.69
C TRP A 80 7.57 2.90 9.82
N TRP A 81 7.24 3.21 11.08
CA TRP A 81 7.70 2.47 12.24
C TRP A 81 7.21 1.02 12.24
N ALA A 82 5.95 0.79 11.88
CA ALA A 82 5.37 -0.54 11.75
C ALA A 82 6.07 -1.38 10.65
N MET A 83 6.30 -0.80 9.48
CA MET A 83 7.08 -1.46 8.41
C MET A 83 8.52 -1.73 8.84
N PHE A 84 9.16 -0.78 9.52
CA PHE A 84 10.53 -0.94 9.99
C PHE A 84 10.65 -2.04 11.04
N SER A 85 9.71 -2.14 11.99
CA SER A 85 9.73 -3.17 13.04
C SER A 85 9.53 -4.58 12.46
N LYS A 86 8.63 -4.73 11.47
CA LYS A 86 8.34 -6.00 10.79
C LYS A 86 9.33 -6.34 9.65
N ARG A 87 10.32 -5.49 9.35
CA ARG A 87 11.23 -5.65 8.19
C ARG A 87 11.89 -7.03 8.09
N ASN A 88 12.33 -7.62 9.20
CA ASN A 88 13.02 -8.91 9.19
C ASN A 88 12.06 -10.05 8.82
N GLN A 89 10.81 -9.97 9.28
CA GLN A 89 9.75 -10.90 8.90
C GLN A 89 9.42 -10.76 7.41
N ILE A 90 9.29 -9.52 6.92
CA ILE A 90 9.10 -9.22 5.49
C ILE A 90 10.24 -9.82 4.64
N VAL A 91 11.50 -9.69 5.07
CA VAL A 91 12.65 -10.29 4.37
C VAL A 91 12.55 -11.82 4.31
N ARG A 92 12.12 -12.47 5.40
CA ARG A 92 11.88 -13.93 5.42
C ARG A 92 10.78 -14.33 4.43
N ILE A 93 9.66 -13.63 4.43
CA ILE A 93 8.55 -13.85 3.48
C ILE A 93 9.05 -13.71 2.03
N LEU A 94 9.79 -12.64 1.73
CA LEU A 94 10.37 -12.42 0.40
C LEU A 94 11.32 -13.55 -0.02
N HIS A 95 12.08 -14.11 0.92
CA HIS A 95 12.94 -15.26 0.66
C HIS A 95 12.12 -16.52 0.37
N CYS A 96 11.07 -16.79 1.16
CA CYS A 96 10.13 -17.89 0.94
C CYS A 96 9.43 -17.77 -0.42
N LEU A 97 8.95 -16.58 -0.77
CA LEU A 97 8.35 -16.28 -2.07
C LEU A 97 9.32 -16.53 -3.22
N LYS A 98 10.59 -16.14 -3.07
CA LYS A 98 11.61 -16.41 -4.08
C LYS A 98 11.87 -17.90 -4.22
N LYS A 99 11.87 -18.67 -3.12
CA LYS A 99 12.02 -20.13 -3.14
C LYS A 99 10.84 -20.79 -3.84
N LEU A 100 9.61 -20.44 -3.46
CA LEU A 100 8.38 -20.94 -4.08
C LEU A 100 8.28 -20.53 -5.55
N GLY A 101 8.55 -19.26 -5.87
CA GLY A 101 8.45 -18.69 -7.21
C GLY A 101 9.49 -19.20 -8.21
N ARG A 102 10.67 -19.65 -7.77
CA ARG A 102 11.68 -20.29 -8.65
C ARG A 102 11.17 -21.56 -9.31
N VAL A 103 10.25 -22.27 -8.65
CA VAL A 103 9.56 -23.45 -9.21
C VAL A 103 8.58 -23.03 -10.33
N TYR A 104 8.24 -21.75 -10.41
CA TYR A 104 7.09 -21.25 -11.15
C TYR A 104 7.42 -20.11 -12.13
N LYS A 105 8.04 -20.45 -13.27
CA LYS A 105 8.15 -19.54 -14.43
C LYS A 105 6.76 -19.28 -15.01
N SER A 106 6.35 -18.01 -15.10
CA SER A 106 5.08 -17.57 -15.69
C SER A 106 5.22 -16.13 -16.21
N LYS A 107 4.45 -15.81 -17.25
CA LYS A 107 4.61 -14.65 -18.14
C LYS A 107 3.90 -13.33 -17.74
N PRO A 108 2.97 -13.20 -16.78
CA PRO A 108 2.20 -11.96 -16.60
C PRO A 108 2.94 -10.87 -15.78
N ILE A 109 4.27 -10.92 -15.69
CA ILE A 109 5.09 -9.95 -14.94
C ILE A 109 5.06 -8.55 -15.60
N LEU A 110 4.87 -8.50 -16.92
CA LEU A 110 5.08 -7.27 -17.70
C LEU A 110 4.05 -6.17 -17.42
N TYR A 111 2.76 -6.52 -17.28
CA TYR A 111 1.70 -5.54 -17.00
C TYR A 111 1.85 -4.92 -15.61
N PHE A 112 2.28 -5.70 -14.62
CA PHE A 112 2.46 -5.21 -13.25
C PHE A 112 3.75 -4.40 -13.05
N VAL A 113 4.82 -4.77 -13.76
CA VAL A 113 6.02 -3.92 -13.81
C VAL A 113 5.67 -2.56 -14.43
N ARG A 114 4.88 -2.54 -15.51
CA ARG A 114 4.40 -1.29 -16.12
C ARG A 114 3.51 -0.48 -15.17
N PHE A 115 2.60 -1.14 -14.45
CA PHE A 115 1.78 -0.49 -13.44
C PHE A 115 2.63 0.08 -12.30
N SER A 116 3.59 -0.68 -11.77
CA SER A 116 4.50 -0.22 -10.71
C SER A 116 5.37 0.96 -11.15
N ILE A 117 5.86 0.95 -12.40
CA ILE A 117 6.58 2.09 -13.00
C ILE A 117 5.66 3.31 -13.11
N PHE A 118 4.42 3.12 -13.57
CA PHE A 118 3.44 4.19 -13.64
C PHE A 118 3.10 4.76 -12.26
N THR A 119 2.94 3.92 -11.23
CA THR A 119 2.72 4.35 -9.84
C THR A 119 3.93 5.12 -9.30
N VAL A 120 5.16 4.65 -9.55
CA VAL A 120 6.39 5.36 -9.19
C VAL A 120 6.48 6.72 -9.86
N PHE A 121 6.17 6.78 -11.17
CA PHE A 121 6.12 8.03 -11.91
C PHE A 121 5.05 8.96 -11.36
N SER A 122 3.88 8.44 -11.00
CA SER A 122 2.78 9.19 -10.38
C SER A 122 3.17 9.75 -9.02
N ILE A 123 3.94 9.01 -8.21
CA ILE A 123 4.48 9.48 -6.92
C ILE A 123 5.45 10.66 -7.09
N ILE A 124 6.07 10.85 -8.25
CA ILE A 124 6.96 12.00 -8.49
C ILE A 124 6.21 13.14 -9.17
N VAL A 125 5.42 12.81 -10.20
CA VAL A 125 4.74 13.79 -11.05
C VAL A 125 3.54 14.43 -10.36
N ILE A 126 2.71 13.65 -9.65
CA ILE A 126 1.54 14.21 -8.96
C ILE A 126 1.98 15.22 -7.89
N PRO A 127 2.91 14.89 -6.97
CA PRO A 127 3.50 15.88 -6.05
C PRO A 127 4.04 17.11 -6.73
N SER A 128 4.73 16.97 -7.86
CA SER A 128 5.32 18.10 -8.59
C SER A 128 4.23 19.02 -9.18
N ILE A 129 3.19 18.46 -9.79
CA ILE A 129 2.04 19.20 -10.32
C ILE A 129 1.28 19.89 -9.19
N THR A 130 0.96 19.15 -8.12
CA THR A 130 0.28 19.67 -6.94
C THR A 130 1.08 20.82 -6.31
N SER A 131 2.40 20.68 -6.23
CA SER A 131 3.31 21.71 -5.71
C SER A 131 3.29 22.98 -6.58
N ALA A 132 3.34 22.83 -7.91
CA ALA A 132 3.26 23.95 -8.84
C ALA A 132 1.94 24.72 -8.70
N ILE A 133 0.81 24.00 -8.58
CA ILE A 133 -0.52 24.59 -8.36
C ILE A 133 -0.55 25.35 -7.03
N PHE A 134 -0.03 24.76 -5.94
CA PHE A 134 0.01 25.40 -4.63
C PHE A 134 0.86 26.66 -4.60
N ILE A 135 2.03 26.66 -5.25
CA ILE A 135 2.90 27.84 -5.33
C ILE A 135 2.20 28.96 -6.08
N HIS A 136 1.56 28.65 -7.20
CA HIS A 136 0.84 29.65 -7.99
C HIS A 136 -0.42 30.18 -7.27
N LEU A 137 -1.09 29.37 -6.45
CA LEU A 137 -2.18 29.81 -5.58
C LEU A 137 -1.71 30.58 -4.34
N SER A 138 -0.44 30.43 -3.97
CA SER A 138 0.20 31.13 -2.85
C SER A 138 0.80 32.46 -3.27
N SER A 139 1.17 32.66 -4.53
CA SER A 139 1.73 33.92 -5.02
C SER A 139 0.71 35.07 -5.07
N ASN A 140 -0.59 34.75 -5.09
CA ASN A 140 -1.66 35.71 -5.31
C ASN A 140 -2.43 36.10 -4.03
N ASN A 141 -2.20 35.41 -2.90
CA ASN A 141 -2.89 35.69 -1.65
C ASN A 141 -1.87 35.93 -0.53
N GLU A 142 -1.70 37.19 -0.15
CA GLU A 142 -1.05 37.59 1.10
C GLU A 142 -1.85 37.01 2.27
N GLY A 143 -1.23 36.17 3.12
CA GLY A 143 -1.88 35.64 4.32
C GLY A 143 -2.07 34.12 4.42
N LYS A 144 -1.44 33.31 3.55
CA LYS A 144 -1.43 31.84 3.70
C LYS A 144 -0.24 31.35 4.51
N CYS A 145 -0.45 30.28 5.26
CA CYS A 145 0.48 29.65 6.20
C CYS A 145 1.72 28.97 5.57
N ASN A 146 2.49 29.71 4.79
CA ASN A 146 3.84 29.31 4.38
C ASN A 146 4.92 30.12 5.13
N GLU A 147 4.51 31.10 5.94
CA GLU A 147 5.39 32.14 6.50
C GLU A 147 6.02 31.79 7.85
N CYS A 148 5.92 30.56 8.34
CA CYS A 148 6.41 30.30 9.69
C CYS A 148 7.94 30.43 9.82
N TRP A 149 8.74 30.38 8.74
CA TRP A 149 10.19 30.40 8.91
C TRP A 149 10.93 31.10 7.75
N PHE A 150 11.74 32.09 8.15
CA PHE A 150 12.77 32.84 7.42
C PHE A 150 12.30 33.74 6.28
N HIS A 151 12.63 35.03 6.39
CA HIS A 151 12.59 35.96 5.26
C HIS A 151 13.69 35.55 4.28
N ILE A 152 13.31 34.92 3.18
CA ILE A 152 14.24 34.61 2.08
C ILE A 152 14.22 35.82 1.12
N PRO A 153 15.30 36.62 1.07
CA PRO A 153 15.31 37.87 0.31
C PRO A 153 15.29 37.64 -1.21
N SER A 154 15.82 36.50 -1.68
CA SER A 154 15.82 36.17 -3.11
C SER A 154 14.49 35.52 -3.54
N PRO A 155 13.78 36.08 -4.54
CA PRO A 155 12.50 35.53 -5.01
C PRO A 155 12.68 34.15 -5.66
N VAL A 156 13.81 33.92 -6.36
CA VAL A 156 14.14 32.63 -6.96
C VAL A 156 14.38 31.58 -5.88
N LEU A 157 15.14 31.92 -4.84
CA LEU A 157 15.42 31.01 -3.73
C LEU A 157 14.14 30.69 -2.94
N LYS A 158 13.27 31.69 -2.75
CA LYS A 158 11.94 31.51 -2.14
C LYS A 158 11.06 30.55 -2.94
N MET A 159 11.06 30.67 -4.27
CA MET A 159 10.31 29.76 -5.16
C MET A 159 10.86 28.33 -5.10
N ALA A 160 12.18 28.15 -5.17
CA ALA A 160 12.82 26.85 -5.08
C ALA A 160 12.57 26.17 -3.72
N TYR A 161 12.68 26.93 -2.62
CA TYR A 161 12.37 26.46 -1.28
C TYR A 161 10.91 25.99 -1.17
N ASN A 162 9.96 26.81 -1.63
CA ASN A 162 8.54 26.46 -1.59
C ASN A 162 8.24 25.20 -2.44
N PHE A 163 8.91 25.04 -3.59
CA PHE A 163 8.80 23.85 -4.40
C PHE A 163 9.31 22.60 -3.68
N LEU A 164 10.52 22.65 -3.13
CA LEU A 164 11.09 21.53 -2.38
C LEU A 164 10.24 21.17 -1.15
N LEU A 165 9.74 22.16 -0.43
CA LEU A 165 8.86 21.96 0.72
C LEU A 165 7.56 21.27 0.32
N GLN A 166 6.92 21.73 -0.76
CA GLN A 166 5.66 21.13 -1.23
C GLN A 166 5.86 19.71 -1.77
N VAL A 167 6.94 19.47 -2.53
CA VAL A 167 7.29 18.11 -3.00
C VAL A 167 7.51 17.19 -1.80
N SER A 168 8.26 17.65 -0.79
CA SER A 168 8.52 16.90 0.43
C SER A 168 7.23 16.58 1.18
N ARG A 169 6.34 17.57 1.34
CA ARG A 169 5.01 17.37 1.98
C ARG A 169 4.18 16.33 1.26
N GLN A 170 4.08 16.42 -0.06
CA GLN A 170 3.28 15.48 -0.84
C GLN A 170 3.90 14.07 -0.85
N PHE A 171 5.23 13.98 -0.87
CA PHE A 171 5.92 12.70 -0.73
C PHE A 171 5.65 12.02 0.63
N VAL A 172 5.71 12.78 1.73
CA VAL A 172 5.36 12.27 3.07
C VAL A 172 3.89 11.88 3.15
N ASN A 173 2.99 12.74 2.64
CA ASN A 173 1.55 12.49 2.73
C ASN A 173 1.14 11.23 1.94
N TRP A 174 1.69 11.03 0.74
CA TRP A 174 1.19 10.03 -0.20
C TRP A 174 2.24 9.02 -0.66
N GLY A 175 3.44 9.49 -0.98
CA GLY A 175 4.48 8.68 -1.63
C GLY A 175 4.83 7.43 -0.82
N PHE A 176 4.99 7.59 0.50
CA PHE A 176 5.30 6.46 1.38
C PHE A 176 4.13 5.47 1.49
N ILE A 177 2.92 5.95 1.78
CA ILE A 177 1.72 5.08 1.91
C ILE A 177 1.44 4.32 0.61
N TYR A 178 1.56 4.98 -0.54
CA TYR A 178 1.39 4.32 -1.85
C TYR A 178 2.46 3.28 -2.11
N THR A 179 3.69 3.54 -1.68
CA THR A 179 4.77 2.56 -1.77
C THR A 179 4.46 1.30 -0.95
N VAL A 180 3.94 1.48 0.27
CA VAL A 180 3.53 0.37 1.14
C VAL A 180 2.36 -0.41 0.56
N ALA A 181 1.32 0.29 0.08
CA ALA A 181 0.16 -0.31 -0.57
C ALA A 181 0.56 -1.09 -1.84
N LEU A 182 1.46 -0.53 -2.65
CA LEU A 182 2.01 -1.18 -3.83
C LEU A 182 2.82 -2.42 -3.45
N PHE A 183 3.66 -2.33 -2.43
CA PHE A 183 4.44 -3.48 -1.93
C PHE A 183 3.52 -4.64 -1.50
N TYR A 184 2.48 -4.34 -0.72
CA TYR A 184 1.48 -5.31 -0.31
C TYR A 184 0.77 -5.94 -1.50
N SER A 185 0.28 -5.11 -2.42
CA SER A 185 -0.47 -5.54 -3.61
C SER A 185 0.39 -6.43 -4.51
N CYS A 186 1.65 -6.06 -4.77
CA CYS A 186 2.60 -6.87 -5.51
C CYS A 186 2.87 -8.21 -4.84
N THR A 187 2.97 -8.22 -3.50
CA THR A 187 3.20 -9.46 -2.73
C THR A 187 1.99 -10.38 -2.81
N CYS A 188 0.77 -9.84 -2.66
CA CYS A 188 -0.47 -10.58 -2.85
C CYS A 188 -0.57 -11.19 -4.25
N LEU A 189 -0.17 -10.46 -5.28
CA LEU A 189 -0.18 -10.93 -6.66
C LEU A 189 0.82 -12.06 -6.92
N GLU A 190 2.03 -11.98 -6.36
CA GLU A 190 3.01 -13.07 -6.46
C GLU A 190 2.52 -14.33 -5.74
N LEU A 191 1.96 -14.18 -4.53
CA LEU A 191 1.29 -15.27 -3.83
C LEU A 191 0.15 -15.86 -4.67
N ASN A 192 -0.72 -15.02 -5.22
CA ASN A 192 -1.86 -15.44 -6.02
C ASN A 192 -1.43 -16.21 -7.26
N ARG A 193 -0.32 -15.80 -7.88
CA ARG A 193 0.27 -16.51 -9.01
C ARG A 193 0.76 -17.91 -8.61
N ILE A 194 1.39 -18.04 -7.45
CA ILE A 194 1.83 -19.35 -6.91
C ILE A 194 0.59 -20.22 -6.65
N VAL A 195 -0.44 -19.68 -6.01
CA VAL A 195 -1.74 -20.34 -5.77
C VAL A 195 -2.36 -20.84 -7.07
N CYS A 196 -2.56 -19.97 -8.06
CA CYS A 196 -3.18 -20.34 -9.33
C CYS A 196 -2.40 -21.41 -10.09
N LYS A 197 -1.06 -21.41 -10.00
CA LYS A 197 -0.23 -22.43 -10.64
C LYS A 197 -0.33 -23.77 -9.90
N LEU A 198 -0.18 -23.76 -8.57
CA LEU A 198 -0.31 -24.98 -7.77
C LEU A 198 -1.68 -25.63 -7.99
N ASN A 199 -2.74 -24.82 -8.10
CA ASN A 199 -4.08 -25.29 -8.41
C ASN A 199 -4.17 -26.01 -9.77
N LYS A 200 -3.50 -25.49 -10.81
CA LYS A 200 -3.40 -26.16 -12.11
C LYS A 200 -2.63 -27.48 -12.01
N ASP A 201 -1.52 -27.48 -11.28
CA ASP A 201 -0.67 -28.67 -11.09
C ASP A 201 -1.43 -29.78 -10.34
N ILE A 202 -2.34 -29.44 -9.41
CA ILE A 202 -3.20 -30.40 -8.71
C ILE A 202 -4.20 -31.05 -9.67
N LYS A 203 -4.87 -30.25 -10.51
CA LYS A 203 -5.85 -30.74 -11.49
C LYS A 203 -5.28 -31.69 -12.54
N GLN A 204 -3.96 -31.66 -12.78
CA GLN A 204 -3.30 -32.55 -13.75
C GLN A 204 -3.10 -34.00 -13.24
N GLN A 205 -3.62 -34.37 -12.06
CA GLN A 205 -3.83 -35.75 -11.58
C GLN A 205 -2.64 -36.75 -11.64
N GLU A 206 -1.39 -36.29 -11.66
CA GLU A 206 -0.25 -37.19 -11.44
C GLU A 206 -0.14 -37.60 -9.96
N PHE A 207 -0.58 -38.82 -9.64
CA PHE A 207 -0.67 -39.38 -8.28
C PHE A 207 0.66 -39.50 -7.53
N TYR A 208 1.76 -39.74 -8.25
CA TYR A 208 3.09 -39.96 -7.64
C TYR A 208 3.70 -38.70 -6.99
N ILE A 209 3.09 -37.53 -7.18
CA ILE A 209 3.59 -36.22 -6.69
C ILE A 209 2.72 -35.67 -5.54
N LEU A 210 1.74 -36.43 -5.03
CA LEU A 210 0.77 -35.89 -4.06
C LEU A 210 1.43 -35.36 -2.77
N ARG A 211 2.43 -36.07 -2.24
CA ARG A 211 3.18 -35.65 -1.04
C ARG A 211 3.91 -34.31 -1.24
N GLU A 212 4.57 -34.15 -2.39
CA GLU A 212 5.27 -32.91 -2.73
C GLU A 212 4.29 -31.75 -2.95
N LYS A 213 3.14 -32.00 -3.59
CA LYS A 213 2.07 -31.00 -3.74
C LYS A 213 1.52 -30.54 -2.38
N LYS A 214 1.31 -31.47 -1.45
CA LYS A 214 0.89 -31.17 -0.06
C LYS A 214 1.93 -30.34 0.69
N GLU A 215 3.21 -30.71 0.62
CA GLU A 215 4.27 -29.93 1.27
C GLU A 215 4.37 -28.50 0.70
N ARG A 216 4.23 -28.35 -0.62
CA ARG A 216 4.19 -27.03 -1.28
C ARG A 216 2.98 -26.21 -0.84
N TYR A 217 1.80 -26.83 -0.73
CA TYR A 217 0.60 -26.17 -0.21
C TYR A 217 0.82 -25.66 1.22
N ARG A 218 1.32 -26.51 2.12
CA ARG A 218 1.60 -26.13 3.52
C ARG A 218 2.60 -24.98 3.61
N ASN A 219 3.69 -25.03 2.83
CA ASN A 219 4.66 -23.94 2.78
C ASN A 219 4.04 -22.63 2.26
N LEU A 220 3.12 -22.71 1.30
CA LEU A 220 2.40 -21.54 0.78
C LEU A 220 1.47 -20.95 1.84
N VAL A 221 0.68 -21.78 2.52
CA VAL A 221 -0.21 -21.38 3.62
C VAL A 221 0.57 -20.67 4.73
N LEU A 222 1.65 -21.29 5.22
CA LEU A 222 2.51 -20.69 6.25
C LEU A 222 3.09 -19.34 5.80
N THR A 223 3.48 -19.23 4.52
CA THR A 223 3.96 -17.95 3.96
C THR A 223 2.87 -16.89 3.93
N ILE A 224 1.62 -17.26 3.67
CA ILE A 224 0.47 -16.34 3.69
C ILE A 224 0.16 -15.89 5.12
N MET A 225 0.18 -16.81 6.10
CA MET A 225 -0.01 -16.48 7.51
C MET A 225 1.09 -15.54 8.03
N ASP A 226 2.35 -15.83 7.72
CA ASP A 226 3.47 -14.95 8.06
C ASP A 226 3.31 -13.56 7.43
N PHE A 227 2.82 -13.51 6.19
CA PHE A 227 2.55 -12.27 5.47
C PHE A 227 1.42 -11.47 6.09
N GLU A 228 0.33 -12.13 6.48
CA GLU A 228 -0.77 -11.50 7.21
C GLU A 228 -0.27 -10.91 8.53
N ASP A 229 0.41 -11.69 9.39
CA ASP A 229 0.95 -11.17 10.66
C ASP A 229 1.94 -9.99 10.46
N ALA A 230 2.69 -9.98 9.36
CA ALA A 230 3.60 -8.88 9.06
C ALA A 230 2.89 -7.61 8.59
N MET A 231 1.80 -7.73 7.82
CA MET A 231 1.22 -6.61 7.07
C MET A 231 -0.15 -6.17 7.57
N SER A 232 -0.87 -6.96 8.37
CA SER A 232 -2.27 -6.72 8.75
C SER A 232 -2.47 -5.34 9.40
N PHE A 233 -1.66 -4.99 10.40
CA PHE A 233 -1.68 -3.66 11.03
C PHE A 233 -1.28 -2.53 10.09
N ILE A 234 -0.32 -2.81 9.20
CA ILE A 234 0.19 -1.83 8.24
C ILE A 234 -0.90 -1.48 7.21
N ILE A 235 -1.69 -2.47 6.79
CA ILE A 235 -2.82 -2.28 5.88
C ILE A 235 -3.97 -1.55 6.53
N LEU A 236 -4.22 -1.77 7.83
CA LEU A 236 -5.15 -0.93 8.58
C LEU A 236 -4.75 0.55 8.50
N LEU A 237 -3.47 0.87 8.73
CA LEU A 237 -2.97 2.24 8.64
C LEU A 237 -3.07 2.82 7.22
N VAL A 238 -2.82 2.01 6.19
CA VAL A 238 -3.06 2.40 4.78
C VAL A 238 -4.52 2.77 4.57
N PHE A 239 -5.47 1.97 5.09
CA PHE A 239 -6.89 2.29 4.99
C PHE A 239 -7.27 3.53 5.77
N CYS A 240 -6.79 3.70 7.00
CA CYS A 240 -6.98 4.93 7.78
C CYS A 240 -6.49 6.16 6.98
N ASN A 241 -5.33 6.04 6.33
CA ASN A 241 -4.83 7.11 5.46
C ASN A 241 -5.77 7.38 4.29
N CYS A 242 -6.19 6.35 3.54
CA CYS A 242 -7.13 6.50 2.42
C CYS A 242 -8.44 7.19 2.85
N PHE A 243 -9.04 6.78 3.97
CA PHE A 243 -10.25 7.42 4.50
C PHE A 243 -10.00 8.87 4.91
N ASN A 244 -8.89 9.14 5.60
CA ASN A 244 -8.51 10.49 5.98
C ASN A 244 -8.33 11.41 4.76
N GLU A 245 -7.75 10.90 3.67
CA GLU A 245 -7.59 11.62 2.42
C GLU A 245 -8.92 11.87 1.70
N PHE A 246 -9.85 10.91 1.72
CA PHE A 246 -11.21 11.15 1.22
C PHE A 246 -11.91 12.24 2.00
N PHE A 247 -11.86 12.22 3.33
CA PHE A 247 -12.45 13.28 4.16
C PHE A 247 -11.77 14.63 3.94
N ARG A 248 -10.45 14.64 3.74
CA ARG A 248 -9.70 15.86 3.38
C ARG A 248 -10.15 16.43 2.04
N GLY A 249 -10.34 15.58 1.02
CA GLY A 249 -10.88 15.95 -0.28
C GLY A 249 -12.32 16.48 -0.19
N LEU A 250 -13.21 15.77 0.51
CA LEU A 250 -14.59 16.20 0.77
C LEU A 250 -14.63 17.57 1.45
N THR A 251 -13.80 17.76 2.47
CA THR A 251 -13.75 19.02 3.22
C THR A 251 -13.30 20.16 2.32
N GLN A 252 -12.31 19.94 1.44
CA GLN A 252 -11.94 20.96 0.46
C GLN A 252 -13.13 21.32 -0.42
N ILE A 253 -13.80 20.32 -1.02
CA ILE A 253 -14.92 20.50 -1.96
C ILE A 253 -16.09 21.23 -1.28
N LEU A 254 -16.48 20.78 -0.10
CA LEU A 254 -17.69 21.25 0.56
C LEU A 254 -17.49 22.60 1.24
N PHE A 255 -16.35 22.90 1.87
CA PHE A 255 -16.21 24.11 2.69
C PHE A 255 -15.67 25.35 1.97
N ASN A 256 -15.35 25.29 0.67
CA ASN A 256 -14.95 26.47 -0.10
C ASN A 256 -16.00 26.79 -1.19
N PRO A 257 -17.06 27.57 -0.92
CA PRO A 257 -18.14 27.82 -1.89
C PRO A 257 -17.69 28.54 -3.18
N GLU A 258 -16.53 29.19 -3.18
CA GLU A 258 -15.92 29.74 -4.41
C GLU A 258 -15.26 28.68 -5.32
N LEU A 259 -15.24 27.41 -4.92
CA LEU A 259 -14.67 26.30 -5.68
C LEU A 259 -15.25 26.13 -7.07
N ASN A 260 -16.53 26.39 -7.25
CA ASN A 260 -17.16 26.32 -8.58
C ASN A 260 -16.55 27.35 -9.56
N LYS A 261 -15.79 28.34 -9.08
CA LYS A 261 -15.05 29.32 -9.90
C LYS A 261 -13.55 29.01 -10.00
N SER A 262 -13.00 28.09 -9.19
CA SER A 262 -11.56 27.79 -9.16
C SER A 262 -11.27 26.34 -9.53
N PHE A 263 -11.23 26.08 -10.85
CA PHE A 263 -10.85 24.80 -11.47
C PHE A 263 -9.63 24.13 -10.80
N ARG A 264 -8.66 24.94 -10.34
CA ARG A 264 -7.42 24.49 -9.70
C ARG A 264 -7.63 23.76 -8.37
N LEU A 265 -8.57 24.22 -7.55
CA LEU A 265 -8.89 23.57 -6.27
C LEU A 265 -9.71 22.29 -6.47
N LEU A 266 -10.57 22.25 -7.50
CA LEU A 266 -11.26 21.03 -7.92
C LEU A 266 -10.29 19.95 -8.41
N VAL A 267 -9.31 20.34 -9.23
CA VAL A 267 -8.23 19.44 -9.69
C VAL A 267 -7.46 18.86 -8.50
N LEU A 268 -7.13 19.68 -7.50
CA LEU A 268 -6.43 19.23 -6.30
C LEU A 268 -7.26 18.21 -5.50
N ALA A 269 -8.52 18.51 -5.22
CA ALA A 269 -9.43 17.60 -4.53
C ALA A 269 -9.60 16.28 -5.30
N SER A 270 -9.69 16.35 -6.63
CA SER A 270 -9.80 15.19 -7.51
C SER A 270 -8.57 14.29 -7.40
N PHE A 271 -7.36 14.86 -7.31
CA PHE A 271 -6.16 14.07 -7.06
C PHE A 271 -6.25 13.34 -5.71
N TYR A 272 -6.65 14.01 -4.61
CA TYR A 272 -6.81 13.38 -3.28
C TYR A 272 -7.74 12.15 -3.34
N PHE A 273 -8.88 12.31 -4.01
CA PHE A 273 -9.84 11.22 -4.21
C PHE A 273 -9.33 10.11 -5.11
N LEU A 274 -8.83 10.44 -6.30
CA LEU A 274 -8.43 9.44 -7.29
C LEU A 274 -7.21 8.65 -6.79
N GLY A 275 -6.21 9.30 -6.21
CA GLY A 275 -5.04 8.63 -5.68
C GLY A 275 -5.38 7.66 -4.55
N SER A 276 -6.18 8.12 -3.58
CA SER A 276 -6.61 7.31 -2.44
C SER A 276 -7.56 6.19 -2.87
N GLY A 277 -8.46 6.48 -3.81
CA GLY A 277 -9.39 5.52 -4.41
C GLY A 277 -8.69 4.41 -5.16
N ILE A 278 -7.76 4.74 -6.05
CA ILE A 278 -6.95 3.75 -6.79
C ILE A 278 -6.16 2.89 -5.80
N THR A 279 -5.54 3.49 -4.80
CA THR A 279 -4.76 2.78 -3.78
C THR A 279 -5.63 1.81 -2.99
N PHE A 280 -6.75 2.30 -2.47
CA PHE A 280 -7.72 1.51 -1.70
C PHE A 280 -8.28 0.34 -2.53
N VAL A 281 -8.77 0.62 -3.74
CA VAL A 281 -9.32 -0.41 -4.63
C VAL A 281 -8.26 -1.44 -4.99
N THR A 282 -7.02 -1.03 -5.28
CA THR A 282 -5.93 -1.96 -5.65
C THR A 282 -5.59 -2.92 -4.50
N VAL A 283 -5.47 -2.41 -3.28
CA VAL A 283 -5.22 -3.23 -2.09
C VAL A 283 -6.36 -4.23 -1.89
N VAL A 284 -7.61 -3.77 -1.96
CA VAL A 284 -8.78 -4.64 -1.77
C VAL A 284 -8.88 -5.71 -2.87
N PHE A 285 -8.73 -5.33 -4.14
CA PHE A 285 -8.84 -6.27 -5.26
C PHE A 285 -7.76 -7.35 -5.22
N THR A 286 -6.52 -6.97 -4.90
CA THR A 286 -5.40 -7.93 -4.89
C THR A 286 -5.50 -8.90 -3.72
N ALA A 287 -5.90 -8.44 -2.53
CA ALA A 287 -6.17 -9.30 -1.38
C ALA A 287 -7.37 -10.23 -1.60
N ASP A 288 -8.49 -9.71 -2.09
CA ASP A 288 -9.70 -10.48 -2.37
C ASP A 288 -9.45 -11.58 -3.40
N ASN A 289 -8.73 -11.26 -4.48
CA ASN A 289 -8.40 -12.24 -5.50
C ASN A 289 -7.49 -13.36 -4.98
N LEU A 290 -6.51 -13.03 -4.14
CA LEU A 290 -5.66 -14.02 -3.47
C LEU A 290 -6.49 -14.95 -2.58
N GLN A 291 -7.33 -14.39 -1.71
CA GLN A 291 -8.20 -15.18 -0.82
C GLN A 291 -9.17 -16.08 -1.60
N HIS A 292 -9.77 -15.56 -2.67
CA HIS A 292 -10.67 -16.33 -3.53
C HIS A 292 -9.97 -17.52 -4.19
N ASN A 293 -8.80 -17.30 -4.80
CA ASN A 293 -8.05 -18.38 -5.46
C ASN A 293 -7.46 -19.36 -4.45
N LEU A 294 -7.11 -18.90 -3.24
CA LEU A 294 -6.65 -19.79 -2.17
C LEU A 294 -7.77 -20.71 -1.70
N ALA A 295 -8.98 -20.17 -1.53
CA ALA A 295 -10.16 -20.98 -1.20
C ALA A 295 -10.44 -22.04 -2.29
N PHE A 296 -10.28 -21.67 -3.56
CA PHE A 296 -10.40 -22.62 -4.67
C PHE A 296 -9.32 -23.71 -4.61
N LEU A 297 -8.05 -23.32 -4.46
CA LEU A 297 -6.92 -24.24 -4.34
C LEU A 297 -7.15 -25.26 -3.21
N ARG A 298 -7.64 -24.77 -2.07
CA ARG A 298 -7.94 -25.60 -0.92
C ARG A 298 -9.03 -26.63 -1.19
N ARG A 299 -10.13 -26.24 -1.87
CA ARG A 299 -11.16 -27.20 -2.31
C ARG A 299 -10.57 -28.28 -3.21
N SER A 300 -9.74 -27.89 -4.18
CA SER A 300 -9.06 -28.87 -5.04
C SER A 300 -8.10 -29.79 -4.29
N MET A 301 -7.46 -29.32 -3.20
CA MET A 301 -6.63 -30.19 -2.35
C MET A 301 -7.45 -31.21 -1.58
N LEU A 302 -8.61 -30.81 -1.04
CA LEU A 302 -9.55 -31.71 -0.35
C LEU A 302 -10.15 -32.75 -1.31
N GLU A 303 -10.55 -32.34 -2.52
CA GLU A 303 -11.06 -33.27 -3.55
C GLU A 303 -9.99 -34.30 -3.99
N THR A 304 -8.70 -33.98 -3.85
CA THR A 304 -7.61 -34.88 -4.23
C THR A 304 -7.15 -35.78 -3.08
N SER A 305 -7.54 -35.51 -1.82
CA SER A 305 -7.17 -36.36 -0.68
C SER A 305 -8.02 -37.63 -0.58
N GLU A 306 -9.22 -37.67 -1.16
CA GLU A 306 -10.17 -38.80 -1.11
C GLU A 306 -9.76 -40.07 -1.89
N LEU A 307 -8.52 -40.19 -2.36
CA LEU A 307 -8.08 -41.37 -3.14
C LEU A 307 -7.63 -42.56 -2.29
N PRO A 308 -7.93 -43.81 -2.72
CA PRO A 308 -8.22 -44.93 -1.83
C PRO A 308 -7.00 -45.65 -1.22
N ASN A 309 -5.77 -45.17 -1.42
CA ASN A 309 -4.55 -45.88 -1.05
C ASN A 309 -3.75 -45.29 0.13
N SER A 310 -4.25 -44.25 0.80
CA SER A 310 -3.63 -43.75 2.04
C SER A 310 -4.26 -44.37 3.28
N SER A 311 -3.44 -44.71 4.28
CA SER A 311 -3.93 -45.16 5.58
C SER A 311 -4.91 -44.13 6.16
N LEU A 312 -6.10 -44.60 6.55
CA LEU A 312 -7.22 -43.80 7.07
C LEU A 312 -6.80 -42.71 8.10
N PRO A 313 -5.86 -42.95 9.04
CA PRO A 313 -5.47 -41.96 10.05
C PRO A 313 -4.66 -40.78 9.50
N GLU A 314 -3.79 -41.00 8.50
CA GLU A 314 -2.99 -39.92 7.89
C GLU A 314 -3.84 -39.02 6.99
N LEU A 315 -4.84 -39.61 6.35
CA LEU A 315 -5.80 -38.95 5.49
C LEU A 315 -6.70 -38.02 6.33
N LEU A 316 -7.27 -38.54 7.42
CA LEU A 316 -8.09 -37.79 8.37
C LEU A 316 -7.32 -36.62 9.02
N ARG A 317 -6.06 -36.85 9.40
CA ARG A 317 -5.20 -35.80 9.96
C ARG A 317 -4.88 -34.71 8.94
N CYS A 318 -4.63 -35.07 7.67
CA CYS A 318 -4.41 -34.10 6.60
C CYS A 318 -5.67 -33.26 6.33
N ASP A 319 -6.84 -33.88 6.32
CA ASP A 319 -8.10 -33.17 6.07
C ASP A 319 -8.49 -32.27 7.25
N LEU A 320 -8.14 -32.66 8.49
CA LEU A 320 -8.28 -31.81 9.67
C LEU A 320 -7.34 -30.59 9.64
N GLU A 321 -6.06 -30.78 9.28
CA GLU A 321 -5.10 -29.66 9.09
C GLU A 321 -5.60 -28.72 7.98
N LEU A 322 -6.12 -29.27 6.88
CA LEU A 322 -6.74 -28.48 5.81
C LEU A 322 -8.03 -27.81 6.26
N LEU A 323 -8.80 -28.37 7.19
CA LEU A 323 -10.03 -27.79 7.73
C LEU A 323 -9.73 -26.59 8.63
N GLU A 324 -8.74 -26.71 9.52
CA GLU A 324 -8.24 -25.61 10.37
C GLU A 324 -7.69 -24.44 9.55
N ASP A 325 -7.09 -24.69 8.38
CA ASP A 325 -6.66 -23.65 7.45
C ASP A 325 -7.81 -22.75 6.94
N LYS A 326 -9.10 -23.18 7.05
CA LYS A 326 -10.25 -22.34 6.68
C LYS A 326 -10.35 -21.09 7.50
N ASP A 327 -10.25 -21.29 8.80
CA ASP A 327 -10.66 -20.31 9.79
C ASP A 327 -9.48 -19.39 10.13
N ASN A 328 -8.26 -19.83 9.77
CA ASN A 328 -7.02 -19.15 10.08
C ASN A 328 -6.44 -18.30 8.92
N ILE A 329 -6.86 -18.49 7.67
CA ILE A 329 -6.26 -17.79 6.52
C ILE A 329 -7.23 -16.77 5.90
N HIS A 330 -7.36 -15.65 6.59
CA HIS A 330 -8.04 -14.45 6.10
C HIS A 330 -7.06 -13.30 6.02
N LEU A 331 -7.08 -12.55 4.91
CA LEU A 331 -6.34 -11.30 4.84
C LEU A 331 -7.23 -10.21 5.44
N THR A 332 -6.78 -9.70 6.58
CA THR A 332 -7.54 -8.76 7.41
C THR A 332 -6.79 -7.45 7.55
N ALA A 333 -7.50 -6.43 8.04
CA ALA A 333 -6.88 -5.22 8.55
C ALA A 333 -6.84 -5.28 10.08
N TRP A 334 -5.75 -5.85 10.60
CA TRP A 334 -5.50 -6.08 12.03
C TRP A 334 -6.61 -6.88 12.75
N GLY A 335 -7.20 -7.86 12.07
CA GLY A 335 -8.31 -8.64 12.60
C GLY A 335 -9.64 -7.88 12.75
N MET A 336 -9.70 -6.60 12.38
CA MET A 336 -10.92 -5.80 12.52
C MET A 336 -11.95 -6.10 11.42
N PHE A 337 -11.49 -6.31 10.19
CA PHE A 337 -12.33 -6.63 9.05
C PHE A 337 -11.56 -7.37 7.96
N ASP A 338 -12.28 -8.19 7.21
CA ASP A 338 -11.75 -8.88 6.04
C ASP A 338 -11.56 -7.93 4.87
N VAL A 339 -10.42 -8.03 4.20
CA VAL A 339 -10.12 -7.25 3.00
C VAL A 339 -10.77 -7.90 1.77
N LYS A 340 -12.08 -7.67 1.61
CA LYS A 340 -12.92 -8.21 0.53
C LYS A 340 -13.53 -7.12 -0.34
N LYS A 341 -13.91 -7.42 -1.58
CA LYS A 341 -14.53 -6.45 -2.51
C LYS A 341 -15.76 -5.73 -1.94
N GLY A 342 -16.52 -6.39 -1.06
CA GLY A 342 -17.66 -5.78 -0.36
C GLY A 342 -17.29 -4.50 0.41
N LEU A 343 -16.05 -4.41 0.91
CA LEU A 343 -15.53 -3.23 1.60
C LEU A 343 -15.53 -1.98 0.71
N ILE A 344 -15.39 -2.13 -0.62
CA ILE A 344 -15.45 -1.00 -1.57
C ILE A 344 -16.85 -0.39 -1.58
N ILE A 345 -17.88 -1.23 -1.60
CA ILE A 345 -19.26 -0.78 -1.60
C ILE A 345 -19.59 -0.10 -0.27
N THR A 346 -19.19 -0.70 0.85
CA THR A 346 -19.38 -0.12 2.19
C THR A 346 -18.65 1.22 2.35
N ALA A 347 -17.41 1.32 1.88
CA ALA A 347 -16.64 2.56 1.90
C ALA A 347 -17.29 3.64 1.03
N LEU A 348 -17.71 3.30 -0.18
CA LEU A 348 -18.39 4.23 -1.09
C LEU A 348 -19.71 4.72 -0.50
N ALA A 349 -20.54 3.82 0.03
CA ALA A 349 -21.79 4.17 0.70
C ALA A 349 -21.53 5.12 1.88
N SER A 350 -20.53 4.81 2.73
CA SER A 350 -20.16 5.65 3.87
C SER A 350 -19.69 7.04 3.44
N LEU A 351 -18.88 7.13 2.38
CA LEU A 351 -18.41 8.41 1.84
C LEU A 351 -19.55 9.25 1.25
N ILE A 352 -20.49 8.62 0.54
CA ILE A 352 -21.68 9.29 0.01
C ILE A 352 -22.55 9.78 1.16
N SER A 353 -22.88 8.92 2.13
CA SER A 353 -23.68 9.29 3.30
C SER A 353 -23.07 10.46 4.07
N TYR A 354 -21.76 10.40 4.34
CA TYR A 354 -21.07 11.48 5.04
C TYR A 354 -21.01 12.77 4.21
N GLY A 355 -20.78 12.65 2.90
CA GLY A 355 -20.80 13.79 1.97
C GLY A 355 -22.16 14.48 1.93
N VAL A 356 -23.25 13.71 1.94
CA VAL A 356 -24.63 14.24 1.99
C VAL A 356 -24.89 14.94 3.33
N ILE A 357 -24.54 14.31 4.46
CA ILE A 357 -24.70 14.90 5.80
C ILE A 357 -23.94 16.22 5.90
N LEU A 358 -22.68 16.26 5.48
CA LEU A 358 -21.90 17.50 5.47
C LEU A 358 -22.47 18.56 4.53
N GLY A 359 -23.00 18.15 3.37
CA GLY A 359 -23.68 19.05 2.45
C GLY A 359 -24.92 19.69 3.10
N GLN A 360 -25.71 18.89 3.81
CA GLN A 360 -26.90 19.35 4.54
C GLN A 360 -26.56 20.26 5.71
N LEU A 361 -25.49 19.99 6.46
CA LEU A 361 -25.04 20.83 7.58
C LEU A 361 -24.48 22.20 7.15
N LYS A 362 -24.22 22.39 5.86
CA LYS A 362 -23.71 23.64 5.29
C LYS A 362 -24.82 24.53 4.72
N VAL A 363 -25.97 23.95 4.37
CA VAL A 363 -27.22 24.68 4.10
C VAL A 363 -27.80 25.11 5.43
#